data_AF-A0A6N6RZM4-F1
#
_entry.id   AF-A0A6N6RZM4-F1
#
_cell.length_a   1.000
_cell.length_b   1.000
_cell.length_c   1.000
_cell.angle_alpha   90.00
_cell.angle_beta   90.00
_cell.angle_gamma   90.00
#
_symmetry.space_group_name_H-M   'P 1'
#
loop_
_entity.id
_entity.type
_entity.pdbx_description
1 polymer ?
#
loop_
_entity_poly.entity_id
_entity_poly.type
_entity_poly.pdbx_seq_one_letter_code
_entity_poly.pdbx_strand_id
1 'polypeptide(L)'
;MTRFIVLLIAVYVIYSLVKKSLKGKPPRNDAQQHQEKKKEPVVTYLKEIAYVFYSATNDGNTCDVCRELDGRHILPNHKILQQMKPPHPGCKNPAGCRCTLVYVTRDEDGSAEIESLLKKRGGMCDQQTIDRNRSNTQ
;
A
#
# COMPACT_ATOMS: atom_id res chain seq x y z
N MET A 1 54.26 1.54 -20.16
CA MET A 1 53.01 1.75 -19.41
C MET A 1 51.84 2.16 -20.31
N THR A 2 51.97 3.20 -21.15
CA THR A 2 50.87 3.69 -22.03
C THR A 2 50.46 2.72 -23.14
N ARG A 3 51.40 1.95 -23.72
CA ARG A 3 51.10 0.97 -24.79
C ARG A 3 50.18 -0.16 -24.34
N PHE A 4 50.27 -0.60 -23.08
CA PHE A 4 49.40 -1.66 -22.54
C PHE A 4 47.97 -1.17 -22.31
N ILE A 5 47.79 0.08 -21.88
CA ILE A 5 46.47 0.69 -21.67
C ILE A 5 45.72 0.81 -22.99
N VAL A 6 46.42 1.21 -24.07
CA VAL A 6 45.83 1.29 -25.41
C VAL A 6 45.35 -0.08 -25.90
N LEU A 7 46.12 -1.14 -25.64
CA LEU A 7 45.72 -2.50 -26.01
C LEU A 7 44.48 -2.97 -25.23
N LEU A 8 44.38 -2.66 -23.93
CA LEU A 8 43.21 -3.01 -23.12
C LEU A 8 41.94 -2.29 -23.61
N ILE A 9 42.05 -1.00 -23.96
CA ILE A 9 40.93 -0.24 -24.51
C ILE A 9 40.50 -0.82 -25.87
N ALA A 10 41.45 -1.15 -26.75
CA ALA A 10 41.16 -1.74 -28.03
C ALA A 10 40.42 -3.09 -27.90
N VAL A 11 40.89 -3.97 -27.00
CA VAL A 11 40.23 -5.26 -26.72
C VAL A 11 38.83 -5.06 -26.15
N TYR A 12 38.64 -4.11 -25.24
CA TYR A 12 37.32 -3.80 -24.66
C TYR A 12 36.32 -3.30 -25.70
N VAL A 13 36.75 -2.41 -26.60
CA VAL A 13 35.91 -1.89 -27.69
C VAL A 13 35.52 -3.01 -28.65
N ILE A 14 36.46 -3.87 -29.06
CA ILE A 14 36.18 -5.02 -29.94
C ILE A 14 35.18 -5.97 -29.26
N TYR A 15 35.39 -6.31 -27.99
CA TYR A 15 34.46 -7.14 -27.21
C TYR A 15 33.04 -6.55 -27.16
N SER A 16 32.92 -5.24 -26.92
CA SER A 16 31.61 -4.57 -26.88
C SER A 16 30.92 -4.56 -28.25
N LEU A 17 31.65 -4.45 -29.35
CA LEU A 17 31.08 -4.48 -30.70
C LEU A 17 30.57 -5.90 -31.05
N VAL A 18 31.35 -6.94 -30.74
CA VAL A 18 30.94 -8.33 -30.96
C VAL A 18 29.73 -8.70 -30.09
N LYS A 19 29.70 -8.27 -28.81
CA LYS A 19 28.57 -8.50 -27.90
C LYS A 19 27.28 -7.83 -28.38
N LYS A 20 27.35 -6.66 -29.00
CA LYS A 20 26.19 -5.98 -29.61
C LYS A 20 25.76 -6.64 -30.92
N SER A 21 26.69 -7.18 -31.70
CA SER A 21 26.41 -7.91 -32.94
C SER A 21 25.71 -9.26 -32.70
N LEU A 22 26.05 -9.97 -31.62
CA LEU A 22 25.39 -11.23 -31.24
C LEU A 22 23.98 -11.05 -30.63
N LYS A 23 23.58 -9.82 -30.28
CA LYS A 23 22.26 -9.49 -29.73
C LYS A 23 21.30 -8.91 -30.79
N GLY A 24 21.42 -9.37 -32.04
CA GLY A 24 20.58 -8.95 -33.15
C GLY A 24 19.80 -10.09 -33.80
N LYS A 25 18.60 -10.38 -33.29
CA LYS A 25 17.38 -10.67 -34.08
C LYS A 25 16.17 -10.88 -33.14
N PRO A 26 15.30 -9.88 -32.96
CA PRO A 26 13.86 -10.13 -33.01
C PRO A 26 13.42 -10.12 -34.49
N PRO A 27 12.61 -11.08 -34.97
CA PRO A 27 11.97 -10.93 -36.26
C PRO A 27 10.83 -9.92 -36.12
N ARG A 28 10.91 -8.86 -36.93
CA ARG A 28 9.81 -7.92 -37.21
C ARG A 28 9.20 -8.39 -38.53
N ASN A 29 7.90 -8.64 -38.56
CA ASN A 29 7.09 -8.62 -39.78
C ASN A 29 5.72 -8.04 -39.41
N ASP A 30 5.42 -6.89 -40.02
CA ASP A 30 4.10 -6.27 -40.06
C ASP A 30 3.21 -7.07 -41.02
N ALA A 31 2.14 -7.65 -40.48
CA ALA A 31 0.91 -7.95 -41.20
C ALA A 31 -0.23 -7.87 -40.18
N GLN A 32 -1.26 -7.09 -40.51
CA GLN A 32 -2.46 -6.90 -39.71
C GLN A 32 -2.99 -8.21 -39.15
N GLN A 33 -2.99 -8.35 -37.83
CA GLN A 33 -3.99 -9.11 -37.11
C GLN A 33 -4.12 -8.50 -35.72
N HIS A 34 -5.29 -7.94 -35.46
CA HIS A 34 -5.76 -7.50 -34.16
C HIS A 34 -5.88 -8.75 -33.27
N GLN A 35 -4.74 -9.28 -32.80
CA GLN A 35 -4.72 -10.28 -31.75
C GLN A 35 -4.75 -9.52 -30.44
N GLU A 36 -5.94 -9.49 -29.85
CA GLU A 36 -6.10 -9.24 -28.43
C GLU A 36 -5.02 -10.03 -27.69
N LYS A 37 -4.03 -9.33 -27.14
CA LYS A 37 -3.23 -9.89 -26.05
C LYS A 37 -4.25 -10.33 -25.02
N LYS A 38 -4.50 -11.65 -24.98
CA LYS A 38 -5.20 -12.31 -23.90
C LYS A 38 -4.47 -11.86 -22.65
N LYS A 39 -5.03 -10.85 -21.98
CA LYS A 39 -4.54 -10.38 -20.68
C LYS A 39 -4.50 -11.66 -19.86
N GLU A 40 -3.30 -12.12 -19.52
CA GLU A 40 -3.19 -13.05 -18.41
C GLU A 40 -4.03 -12.43 -17.29
N PRO A 41 -4.96 -13.18 -16.70
CA PRO A 41 -5.72 -12.66 -15.59
C PRO A 41 -4.67 -12.21 -14.59
N VAL A 42 -4.56 -10.91 -14.37
CA VAL A 42 -3.87 -10.39 -13.19
C VAL A 42 -4.67 -11.01 -12.07
N VAL A 43 -4.16 -12.11 -11.51
CA VAL A 43 -4.67 -12.67 -10.27
C VAL A 43 -4.25 -11.66 -9.22
N THR A 44 -5.02 -10.59 -9.11
CA THR A 44 -5.06 -9.75 -7.93
C THR A 44 -5.58 -10.64 -6.83
N TYR A 45 -4.67 -11.32 -6.13
CA TYR A 45 -4.94 -11.83 -4.80
C TYR A 45 -5.34 -10.60 -3.98
N LEU A 46 -6.64 -10.41 -3.79
CA LEU A 46 -7.14 -9.37 -2.90
C LEU A 46 -6.58 -9.68 -1.52
N LYS A 47 -5.63 -8.87 -1.06
CA LYS A 47 -5.05 -9.01 0.27
C LYS A 47 -6.17 -8.90 1.29
N GLU A 48 -6.22 -9.86 2.21
CA GLU A 48 -7.24 -9.88 3.25
C GLU A 48 -7.00 -8.73 4.24
N ILE A 49 -8.07 -8.04 4.61
CA ILE A 49 -8.03 -6.89 5.50
C ILE A 49 -8.05 -7.39 6.95
N ALA A 50 -7.05 -7.02 7.74
CA ALA A 50 -6.96 -7.35 9.16
C ALA A 50 -7.88 -6.44 9.99
N TYR A 51 -7.77 -5.13 9.78
CA TYR A 51 -8.56 -4.12 10.46
C TYR A 51 -8.63 -2.82 9.65
N VAL A 52 -9.48 -1.92 10.09
CA VAL A 52 -9.66 -0.58 9.54
C VAL A 52 -9.53 0.41 10.68
N PHE A 53 -8.91 1.57 10.44
CA PHE A 53 -8.94 2.65 11.42
C PHE A 53 -9.32 3.98 10.78
N TYR A 54 -9.97 4.83 11.57
CA TYR A 54 -10.34 6.17 11.17
C TYR A 54 -9.19 7.12 11.47
N SER A 55 -8.79 7.91 10.47
CA SER A 55 -7.73 8.92 10.59
C SER A 55 -8.26 10.27 10.18
N ALA A 56 -8.16 11.25 11.07
CA ALA A 56 -8.39 12.65 10.80
C ALA A 56 -7.06 13.42 10.83
N THR A 57 -6.97 14.53 10.09
CA THR A 57 -5.76 15.39 10.14
C THR A 57 -5.55 16.01 11.54
N ASN A 58 -6.62 16.13 12.32
CA ASN A 58 -6.62 16.67 13.68
C ASN A 58 -5.97 18.06 13.79
N ASP A 59 -6.26 18.90 12.79
CA ASP A 59 -5.88 20.31 12.75
C ASP A 59 -6.97 21.22 13.34
N GLY A 60 -6.76 22.54 13.31
CA GLY A 60 -7.74 23.54 13.75
C GLY A 60 -9.06 23.52 12.98
N ASN A 61 -9.11 22.84 11.81
CA ASN A 61 -10.32 22.69 11.00
C ASN A 61 -11.04 21.35 11.26
N THR A 62 -10.48 20.47 12.08
CA THR A 62 -11.10 19.18 12.39
C THR A 62 -12.20 19.39 13.44
N CYS A 63 -13.44 19.01 13.12
CA CYS A 63 -14.55 19.11 14.07
C CYS A 63 -14.44 18.03 15.16
N ASP A 64 -15.10 18.26 16.30
CA ASP A 64 -15.01 17.37 17.46
C ASP A 64 -15.46 15.94 17.15
N VAL A 65 -16.49 15.77 16.33
CA VAL A 65 -16.97 14.44 15.90
C VAL A 65 -15.88 13.65 15.18
N CYS A 66 -15.17 14.28 14.24
CA CYS A 66 -14.07 13.61 13.52
C CYS A 66 -12.86 13.41 14.42
N ARG A 67 -12.62 14.31 15.39
CA ARG A 67 -11.54 14.19 16.38
C ARG A 67 -11.77 13.02 17.35
N GLU A 68 -13.01 12.79 17.78
CA GLU A 68 -13.39 11.66 18.65
C GLU A 68 -13.32 10.29 17.94
N LEU A 69 -13.41 10.29 16.62
CA LEU A 69 -13.26 9.09 15.80
C LEU A 69 -11.81 8.80 15.44
N ASP A 70 -10.93 9.80 15.49
CA ASP A 70 -9.52 9.66 15.15
C ASP A 70 -8.85 8.56 16.00
N GLY A 71 -8.11 7.68 15.33
CA GLY A 71 -7.41 6.57 15.97
C GLY A 71 -8.32 5.40 16.39
N ARG A 72 -9.62 5.41 16.10
CA ARG A 72 -10.49 4.24 16.36
C ARG A 72 -10.18 3.13 15.37
N HIS A 73 -9.82 1.97 15.91
CA HIS A 73 -9.53 0.73 15.20
C HIS A 73 -10.73 -0.21 15.26
N ILE A 74 -11.04 -0.88 14.15
CA ILE A 74 -12.29 -1.63 13.95
C ILE A 74 -12.04 -2.85 13.06
N LEU A 75 -12.70 -3.98 13.35
CA LEU A 75 -12.74 -5.11 12.43
C LEU A 75 -13.50 -4.79 11.14
N PRO A 76 -13.12 -5.37 9.98
CA PRO A 76 -13.73 -5.07 8.68
C PRO A 76 -15.25 -5.38 8.63
N ASN A 77 -15.69 -6.37 9.39
CA ASN A 77 -17.07 -6.85 9.43
C ASN A 77 -17.89 -6.20 10.56
N HIS A 78 -17.35 -5.22 11.28
CA HIS A 78 -18.06 -4.58 12.38
C HIS A 78 -19.17 -3.67 11.86
N LYS A 79 -20.36 -3.76 12.47
CA LYS A 79 -21.58 -3.05 12.01
C LYS A 79 -21.42 -1.53 11.90
N ILE A 80 -20.59 -0.95 12.78
CA ILE A 80 -20.38 0.49 12.86
C ILE A 80 -19.51 1.06 11.72
N LEU A 81 -18.76 0.22 11.00
CA LEU A 81 -17.83 0.68 9.97
C LEU A 81 -18.55 1.48 8.87
N GLN A 82 -19.78 1.08 8.52
CA GLN A 82 -20.59 1.78 7.53
C GLN A 82 -21.04 3.16 8.00
N GLN A 83 -21.18 3.36 9.32
CA GLN A 83 -21.59 4.62 9.93
C GLN A 83 -20.40 5.60 10.06
N MET A 84 -19.18 5.08 10.08
CA MET A 84 -17.95 5.87 10.23
C MET A 84 -17.31 6.29 8.91
N LYS A 85 -17.98 6.09 7.77
CA LYS A 85 -17.44 6.43 6.46
C LYS A 85 -17.20 7.95 6.31
N PRO A 86 -15.98 8.38 5.94
CA PRO A 86 -15.71 9.74 5.50
C PRO A 86 -16.43 10.08 4.18
N PRO A 87 -16.96 11.31 4.03
CA PRO A 87 -17.16 12.29 5.09
C PRO A 87 -18.20 11.79 6.10
N HIS A 88 -17.88 11.89 7.40
CA HIS A 88 -18.77 11.39 8.45
C HIS A 88 -20.12 12.13 8.40
N PRO A 89 -21.28 11.45 8.47
CA PRO A 89 -22.59 12.12 8.38
C PRO A 89 -22.81 13.19 9.45
N GLY A 90 -22.20 13.00 10.63
CA GLY A 90 -22.20 13.96 11.73
C GLY A 90 -21.08 15.02 11.67
N CYS A 91 -20.35 15.15 10.56
CA CYS A 91 -19.30 16.16 10.42
C CYS A 91 -19.91 17.56 10.54
N LYS A 92 -19.38 18.36 11.49
CA LYS A 92 -19.86 19.72 11.77
C LYS A 92 -19.07 20.82 11.06
N ASN A 93 -17.96 20.48 10.42
CA ASN A 93 -17.21 21.46 9.62
C ASN A 93 -17.96 21.72 8.30
N PRO A 94 -18.38 22.97 8.00
CA PRO A 94 -19.09 23.31 6.76
C PRO A 94 -18.25 23.06 5.49
N ALA A 95 -16.93 23.12 5.58
CA ALA A 95 -16.02 22.80 4.48
C ALA A 95 -15.70 21.29 4.39
N GLY A 96 -16.20 20.48 5.35
CA GLY A 96 -15.84 19.07 5.51
C GLY A 96 -14.50 18.88 6.21
N CYS A 97 -14.41 17.85 7.07
CA CYS A 97 -13.15 17.46 7.69
C CYS A 97 -12.32 16.60 6.73
N ARG A 98 -10.99 16.79 6.78
CA ARG A 98 -10.02 15.91 6.10
C ARG A 98 -9.84 14.64 6.93
N CYS A 99 -10.59 13.61 6.56
CA CYS A 99 -10.62 12.32 7.25
C CYS A 99 -10.65 11.17 6.25
N THR A 100 -10.09 10.03 6.62
CA THR A 100 -9.99 8.83 5.78
C THR A 100 -10.16 7.55 6.62
N LEU A 101 -10.59 6.46 5.97
CA LEU A 101 -10.49 5.11 6.52
C LEU A 101 -9.25 4.46 5.96
N VAL A 102 -8.37 4.03 6.84
CA VAL A 102 -7.15 3.31 6.48
C VAL A 102 -7.41 1.81 6.68
N TYR A 103 -7.28 1.06 5.59
CA TYR A 103 -7.44 -0.39 5.58
C TYR A 103 -6.06 -1.04 5.70
N VAL A 104 -5.86 -1.85 6.73
CA VAL A 104 -4.60 -2.54 6.97
C VAL A 104 -4.77 -4.00 6.63
N THR A 105 -3.88 -4.54 5.80
CA THR A 105 -3.93 -5.92 5.34
C THR A 105 -3.21 -6.85 6.32
N ARG A 106 -3.55 -8.15 6.29
CA ARG A 106 -2.99 -9.16 7.22
C ARG A 106 -1.51 -9.45 7.05
N ASP A 107 -0.94 -9.06 5.92
CA ASP A 107 0.49 -9.19 5.63
C ASP A 107 1.33 -8.01 6.14
N GLU A 108 0.69 -6.96 6.67
CA GLU A 108 1.41 -5.85 7.30
C GLU A 108 1.93 -6.26 8.68
N ASP A 109 3.14 -5.79 9.02
CA ASP A 109 3.81 -6.10 10.28
C ASP A 109 2.97 -5.64 11.48
N GLY A 110 2.83 -6.52 12.47
CA GLY A 110 2.03 -6.27 13.68
C GLY A 110 0.51 -6.27 13.46
N SER A 111 0.01 -6.48 12.24
CA SER A 111 -1.44 -6.49 11.98
C SER A 111 -2.17 -7.61 12.72
N ALA A 112 -1.55 -8.79 12.83
CA ALA A 112 -2.14 -9.95 13.50
C ALA A 112 -2.39 -9.72 15.01
N GLU A 113 -1.50 -8.99 15.68
CA GLU A 113 -1.63 -8.65 17.09
C GLU A 113 -2.81 -7.70 17.32
N ILE A 114 -2.93 -6.67 16.47
CA ILE A 114 -4.03 -5.70 16.52
C ILE A 114 -5.36 -6.38 16.17
N GLU A 115 -5.40 -7.22 15.14
CA GLU A 115 -6.61 -7.98 14.78
C GLU A 115 -7.06 -8.89 15.94
N SER A 116 -6.12 -9.57 16.61
CA SER A 116 -6.38 -10.41 17.78
C SER A 116 -6.91 -9.59 18.96
N LEU A 117 -6.31 -8.44 19.24
CA LEU A 117 -6.78 -7.53 20.29
C LEU A 117 -8.19 -7.01 20.02
N LEU A 118 -8.48 -6.62 18.78
CA LEU A 118 -9.82 -6.19 18.37
C LEU A 118 -10.84 -7.31 18.57
N LYS A 119 -10.54 -8.55 18.15
CA LYS A 119 -11.40 -9.72 18.38
C LYS A 119 -11.69 -9.93 19.87
N LYS A 120 -10.69 -9.79 20.74
CA LYS A 120 -10.84 -9.88 22.20
C LYS A 120 -11.70 -8.77 22.81
N ARG A 121 -11.72 -7.58 22.20
CA ARG A 121 -12.43 -6.39 22.69
C ARG A 121 -13.77 -6.11 22.00
N GLY A 122 -14.36 -7.11 21.35
CA GLY A 122 -15.67 -6.97 20.70
C GLY A 122 -15.62 -6.28 19.34
N GLY A 123 -14.44 -6.15 18.74
CA GLY A 123 -14.24 -5.72 17.35
C GLY A 123 -13.96 -4.24 17.15
N MET A 124 -13.76 -3.46 18.23
CA MET A 124 -13.36 -2.06 18.17
C MET A 124 -12.52 -1.66 19.40
N CYS A 125 -11.55 -0.77 19.21
CA CYS A 125 -10.86 -0.07 20.30
C CYS A 125 -10.29 1.30 19.85
N ASP A 126 -9.87 2.12 20.80
CA ASP A 126 -9.18 3.39 20.55
C ASP A 126 -7.65 3.22 20.42
N GLN A 127 -6.96 4.26 19.95
CA GLN A 127 -5.51 4.28 19.80
C GLN A 127 -4.79 4.01 21.14
N GLN A 128 -5.28 4.61 22.24
CA GLN A 128 -4.67 4.44 23.57
C GLN A 128 -4.65 2.98 24.00
N THR A 129 -5.68 2.22 23.68
CA THR A 129 -5.75 0.78 23.90
C THR A 129 -4.70 0.02 23.10
N ILE A 130 -4.52 0.36 21.83
CA ILE A 130 -3.49 -0.24 20.96
C ILE A 130 -2.10 0.02 21.55
N ASP A 131 -1.82 1.28 21.89
CA ASP A 131 -0.52 1.71 22.41
C ASP A 131 -0.20 1.02 23.75
N ARG A 132 -1.17 0.95 24.67
CA ARG A 132 -0.99 0.24 25.94
C ARG A 132 -0.71 -1.25 25.75
N ASN A 133 -1.36 -1.89 24.78
CA ASN A 133 -1.10 -3.31 24.49
C ASN A 133 0.32 -3.51 23.93
N ARG A 134 0.80 -2.60 23.08
CA ARG A 134 2.17 -2.62 22.57
C ARG A 134 3.20 -2.43 23.69
N SER A 135 2.99 -1.47 24.60
CA SER A 135 3.87 -1.27 25.76
C SER A 135 3.96 -2.48 26.70
N ASN A 136 2.91 -3.30 26.78
CA ASN A 136 2.88 -4.49 27.65
C ASN A 136 3.51 -5.74 26.99
N THR A 137 3.83 -5.69 25.70
CA THR A 137 4.34 -6.84 24.92
C THR A 137 5.84 -6.70 24.61
N GLN A 138 6.47 -5.58 24.99
CA GLN A 138 7.92 -5.35 24.98
C GLN A 138 8.53 -5.77 26.32
#